data_AF-A0AAP0N4M9-F1
#
_entry.id   AF-A0AAP0N4M9-F1
#
_cell.length_a   1.000
_cell.length_b   1.000
_cell.length_c   1.000
_cell.angle_alpha   90.00
_cell.angle_beta   90.00
_cell.angle_gamma   90.00
#
_symmetry.space_group_name_H-M   'P 1'
#
loop_
_entity.id
_entity.type
_entity.pdbx_description
1 polymer ?
#
loop_
_entity_poly.entity_id
_entity_poly.type
_entity_poly.pdbx_seq_one_letter_code
_entity_poly.pdbx_strand_id
1 'polypeptide(L)'
;MENEQRIDLDAYEKSDESVCVRVRTESKNNNDTAVELEPNSTTAVQGSSRGRGRRVDGSTSLSNCSSESKWDMATVKLFVARMIVLHELPLAFVEYVGFYDLLKLLQPSIETISRNTIKAEILRLYDVEKKKTMGILEACESIIAITIDMWTTSNKKKRYMVITAHYIDSSWVLRSRIMR
;
A
#
# COMPACT_ATOMS: atom_id res chain seq x y z
N MET A 1 43.59 -2.93 -7.16
CA MET A 1 42.84 -4.19 -7.30
C MET A 1 42.68 -4.70 -5.89
N GLU A 2 41.52 -4.72 -5.24
CA GLU A 2 40.12 -4.53 -5.62
C GLU A 2 39.42 -3.80 -4.45
N ASN A 3 38.42 -2.98 -4.74
CA ASN A 3 37.65 -2.23 -3.76
C ASN A 3 36.30 -2.93 -3.62
N GLU A 4 36.16 -3.85 -2.67
CA GLU A 4 34.87 -4.48 -2.35
C GLU A 4 34.08 -3.55 -1.42
N GLN A 5 33.20 -2.74 -2.00
CA GLN A 5 32.11 -2.12 -1.24
C GLN A 5 31.04 -3.18 -1.00
N ARG A 6 31.15 -3.85 0.14
CA ARG A 6 30.13 -4.77 0.66
C ARG A 6 28.95 -3.90 1.15
N ILE A 7 27.87 -3.91 0.38
CA ILE A 7 26.62 -3.24 0.75
C ILE A 7 26.00 -4.04 1.90
N ASP A 8 25.88 -3.41 3.07
CA ASP A 8 25.27 -4.01 4.25
C ASP A 8 23.74 -4.02 4.08
N LEU A 9 23.20 -5.16 3.68
CA LEU A 9 21.77 -5.37 3.37
C LEU A 9 20.90 -5.41 4.64
N ASP A 10 21.49 -5.67 5.81
CA ASP A 10 20.76 -5.85 7.07
C ASP A 10 20.20 -4.52 7.63
N ALA A 11 20.68 -3.38 7.13
CA ALA A 11 20.15 -2.06 7.48
C ALA A 11 18.81 -1.73 6.80
N TYR A 12 18.48 -2.43 5.70
CA TYR A 12 17.25 -2.19 4.93
C TYR A 12 16.02 -2.87 5.57
N GLU A 13 16.22 -3.89 6.40
CA GLU A 13 15.14 -4.73 6.92
C GLU A 13 14.46 -4.14 8.16
N LYS A 14 15.01 -3.06 8.75
CA LYS A 14 14.50 -2.46 10.00
C LYS A 14 13.47 -1.32 9.82
N SER A 15 13.16 -0.92 8.58
CA SER A 15 12.10 0.06 8.29
C SER A 15 10.77 -0.56 7.87
N ASP A 16 10.68 -1.88 7.78
CA ASP A 16 9.52 -2.63 7.29
C ASP A 16 8.56 -3.10 8.41
N GLU A 17 8.11 -2.17 9.26
CA GLU A 17 6.82 -2.38 9.93
C GLU A 17 5.70 -2.17 8.90
N SER A 18 5.31 -3.28 8.28
CA SER A 18 4.23 -3.44 7.32
C SER A 18 2.92 -2.81 7.83
N VAL A 19 2.52 -1.67 7.26
CA VAL A 19 1.11 -1.25 7.28
C VAL A 19 0.38 -2.04 6.18
N CYS A 20 -0.17 -3.19 6.57
CA CYS A 20 -1.14 -3.92 5.76
C CYS A 20 -2.46 -3.13 5.73
N VAL A 21 -2.67 -2.31 4.69
CA VAL A 21 -3.98 -1.68 4.46
C VAL A 21 -4.92 -2.73 3.86
N ARG A 22 -5.75 -3.33 4.71
CA ARG A 22 -6.82 -4.24 4.27
C ARG A 22 -7.93 -3.42 3.63
N VAL A 23 -8.02 -3.41 2.29
CA VAL A 23 -9.12 -2.76 1.57
C VAL A 23 -10.35 -3.68 1.63
N ARG A 24 -11.35 -3.31 2.42
CA ARG A 24 -12.67 -3.96 2.42
C ARG A 24 -13.55 -3.24 1.39
N THR A 25 -14.02 -3.95 0.37
CA THR A 25 -15.06 -3.45 -0.53
C THR A 25 -16.42 -3.79 0.05
N GLU A 26 -17.20 -2.80 0.46
CA GLU A 26 -18.59 -3.00 0.88
C GLU A 26 -19.55 -2.71 -0.28
N SER A 27 -20.37 -3.70 -0.60
CA SER A 27 -21.58 -3.53 -1.41
C SER A 27 -22.68 -2.99 -0.51
N LYS A 28 -23.16 -1.77 -0.77
CA LYS A 28 -24.30 -1.20 -0.05
C LYS A 28 -25.56 -1.99 -0.39
N ASN A 29 -26.17 -2.63 0.61
CA ASN A 29 -27.59 -2.96 0.60
C ASN A 29 -28.20 -2.38 1.89
N ASN A 30 -29.23 -1.57 1.71
CA ASN A 30 -29.92 -0.79 2.73
C ASN A 30 -31.00 -1.64 3.40
N ASN A 31 -30.88 -1.90 4.71
CA ASN A 31 -32.00 -2.10 5.61
C ASN A 31 -31.52 -2.17 7.06
N ASP A 32 -31.96 -1.21 7.87
CA ASP A 32 -31.76 -1.12 9.32
C ASP A 32 -32.29 -2.37 10.04
N THR A 33 -31.57 -2.86 11.07
CA THR A 33 -32.08 -3.26 12.40
C THR A 33 -30.89 -3.68 13.28
N ALA A 34 -30.82 -3.17 14.51
CA ALA A 34 -29.81 -3.46 15.52
C ALA A 34 -29.87 -4.92 16.02
N VAL A 35 -28.72 -5.59 16.19
CA VAL A 35 -28.63 -6.82 17.01
C VAL A 35 -27.26 -6.93 17.72
N GLU A 36 -27.39 -7.21 19.00
CA GLU A 36 -26.51 -7.46 20.13
C GLU A 36 -25.33 -8.45 19.90
N LEU A 37 -24.21 -8.24 20.61
CA LEU A 37 -23.04 -9.12 20.62
C LEU A 37 -23.11 -10.08 21.81
N GLU A 38 -23.18 -11.39 21.56
CA GLU A 38 -22.93 -12.41 22.59
C GLU A 38 -21.91 -13.46 22.08
N PRO A 39 -21.02 -13.99 22.96
CA PRO A 39 -19.93 -14.89 22.60
C PRO A 39 -20.38 -16.35 22.56
N ASN A 40 -20.02 -17.07 21.50
CA ASN A 40 -20.50 -18.45 21.32
C ASN A 40 -19.69 -19.46 22.15
N SER A 41 -20.42 -20.22 22.97
CA SER A 41 -19.92 -21.32 23.80
C SER A 41 -19.99 -22.66 23.08
N THR A 42 -18.98 -23.49 23.33
CA THR A 42 -18.82 -24.91 22.97
C THR A 42 -20.05 -25.77 23.27
N THR A 43 -20.37 -26.74 22.39
CA THR A 43 -20.99 -28.02 22.81
C THR A 43 -20.70 -29.16 21.84
N ALA A 44 -20.38 -30.31 22.42
CA ALA A 44 -20.09 -31.60 21.80
C ALA A 44 -21.38 -32.39 21.50
N VAL A 45 -21.34 -33.28 20.50
CA VAL A 45 -22.30 -34.40 20.37
C VAL A 45 -21.60 -35.65 19.86
N GLN A 46 -21.70 -36.74 20.65
CA GLN A 46 -21.38 -38.13 20.28
C GLN A 46 -22.57 -38.80 19.58
N GLY A 47 -22.32 -39.79 18.72
CA GLY A 47 -23.35 -40.75 18.31
C GLY A 47 -22.96 -41.66 17.14
N SER A 48 -22.74 -42.94 17.43
CA SER A 48 -22.36 -44.02 16.51
C SER A 48 -23.57 -44.69 15.86
N SER A 49 -23.51 -45.06 14.57
CA SER A 49 -24.25 -46.21 14.03
C SER A 49 -23.63 -46.75 12.73
N ARG A 50 -23.59 -48.08 12.63
CA ARG A 50 -22.99 -48.90 11.56
C ARG A 50 -23.92 -49.01 10.34
N GLY A 51 -23.37 -48.82 9.13
CA GLY A 51 -24.04 -49.12 7.86
C GLY A 51 -23.06 -49.72 6.85
N ARG A 52 -23.42 -50.88 6.28
CA ARG A 52 -22.67 -51.63 5.24
C ARG A 52 -22.89 -51.03 3.85
N GLY A 53 -21.78 -50.85 3.11
CA GLY A 53 -21.67 -51.15 1.68
C GLY A 53 -21.91 -50.01 0.68
N ARG A 54 -20.85 -49.59 -0.02
CA ARG A 54 -20.77 -49.61 -1.51
C ARG A 54 -19.32 -49.32 -1.94
N ARG A 55 -18.77 -50.14 -2.84
CA ARG A 55 -17.58 -49.77 -3.61
C ARG A 55 -17.99 -48.62 -4.53
N VAL A 56 -17.29 -47.49 -4.44
CA VAL A 56 -17.39 -46.38 -5.39
C VAL A 56 -16.04 -46.32 -6.08
N ASP A 57 -16.07 -46.51 -7.39
CA ASP A 57 -14.90 -46.51 -8.25
C ASP A 57 -14.20 -45.15 -8.16
N GLY A 58 -12.87 -45.22 -8.06
CA GLY A 58 -12.00 -44.07 -7.96
C GLY A 58 -12.11 -43.17 -9.17
N SER A 59 -12.78 -42.04 -8.99
CA SER A 59 -12.49 -40.82 -9.72
C SER A 59 -12.39 -39.70 -8.69
N THR A 60 -11.24 -39.62 -8.03
CA THR A 60 -10.85 -38.42 -7.31
C THR A 60 -10.55 -37.37 -8.37
N SER A 61 -11.54 -36.54 -8.72
CA SER A 61 -11.20 -35.27 -9.34
C SER A 61 -10.39 -34.51 -8.29
N LEU A 62 -9.10 -34.35 -8.55
CA LEU A 62 -8.30 -33.36 -7.87
C LEU A 62 -8.93 -32.01 -8.21
N SER A 63 -9.82 -31.54 -7.34
CA SER A 63 -10.14 -30.12 -7.31
C SER A 63 -8.83 -29.43 -6.99
N ASN A 64 -8.18 -28.94 -8.04
CA ASN A 64 -7.03 -28.06 -7.91
C ASN A 64 -7.57 -26.78 -7.28
N CYS A 65 -7.67 -26.78 -5.95
CA CYS A 65 -7.87 -25.58 -5.17
C CYS A 65 -6.51 -24.90 -5.03
N SER A 66 -5.90 -24.59 -6.16
CA SER A 66 -4.96 -23.48 -6.21
C SER A 66 -5.84 -22.25 -6.12
N SER A 67 -5.96 -21.68 -4.92
CA SER A 67 -6.33 -20.28 -4.79
C SER A 67 -5.23 -19.47 -5.47
N GLU A 68 -5.25 -19.44 -6.81
CA GLU A 68 -4.37 -18.60 -7.59
C GLU A 68 -4.64 -17.18 -7.13
N SER A 69 -3.61 -16.54 -6.59
CA SER A 69 -3.69 -15.15 -6.17
C SER A 69 -4.05 -14.34 -7.41
N LYS A 70 -5.31 -13.92 -7.51
CA LYS A 70 -5.82 -13.19 -8.68
C LYS A 70 -4.97 -11.94 -8.85
N TRP A 71 -4.19 -11.92 -9.93
CA TRP A 71 -3.38 -10.77 -10.30
C TRP A 71 -4.28 -9.53 -10.42
N ASP A 72 -3.85 -8.43 -9.80
CA ASP A 72 -4.56 -7.17 -9.81
C ASP A 72 -3.64 -6.03 -10.27
N MET A 73 -4.06 -5.38 -11.35
CA MET A 73 -3.31 -4.28 -11.93
C MET A 73 -3.26 -3.05 -11.02
N ALA A 74 -4.28 -2.83 -10.17
CA ALA A 74 -4.26 -1.70 -9.25
C ALA A 74 -3.13 -1.85 -8.22
N THR A 75 -2.93 -3.06 -7.72
CA THR A 75 -1.81 -3.41 -6.84
C THR A 75 -0.45 -3.17 -7.51
N VAL A 76 -0.26 -3.56 -8.77
CA VAL A 76 1.00 -3.27 -9.50
C VAL A 76 1.25 -1.77 -9.63
N LYS A 77 0.23 -1.00 -10.04
CA LYS A 77 0.33 0.47 -10.16
C LYS A 77 0.73 1.11 -8.83
N LEU A 78 0.15 0.64 -7.73
CA LEU A 78 0.46 1.11 -6.39
C LEU A 78 1.93 0.88 -6.01
N PHE A 79 2.47 -0.32 -6.27
CA PHE A 79 3.87 -0.62 -5.99
C PHE A 79 4.82 0.16 -6.87
N VAL A 80 4.53 0.30 -8.16
CA VAL A 80 5.34 1.11 -9.08
C VAL A 80 5.32 2.58 -8.66
N ALA A 81 4.18 3.11 -8.23
CA ALA A 81 4.07 4.49 -7.75
C ALA A 81 4.92 4.69 -6.48
N ARG A 82 4.86 3.75 -5.53
CA ARG A 82 5.70 3.76 -4.33
C ARG A 82 7.18 3.71 -4.68
N MET A 83 7.59 2.83 -5.58
CA MET A 83 8.99 2.72 -6.02
C MET A 83 9.50 4.04 -6.62
N ILE A 84 8.70 4.69 -7.48
CA ILE A 84 9.04 5.99 -8.06
C ILE A 84 9.22 7.05 -6.98
N VAL A 85 8.32 7.11 -6.00
CA VAL A 85 8.37 8.10 -4.92
C VAL A 85 9.55 7.84 -3.98
N LEU A 86 9.80 6.58 -3.60
CA LEU A 86 10.87 6.19 -2.68
C LEU A 86 12.27 6.41 -3.27
N HIS A 87 12.44 6.17 -4.56
CA HIS A 87 13.73 6.30 -5.23
C HIS A 87 13.86 7.56 -6.11
N GLU A 88 12.92 8.50 -5.98
CA GLU A 88 12.87 9.76 -6.72
C GLU A 88 13.05 9.59 -8.24
N LEU A 89 12.48 8.52 -8.80
CA LEU A 89 12.65 8.19 -10.21
C LEU A 89 11.85 9.16 -11.10
N PRO A 90 12.32 9.45 -12.33
CA PRO A 90 11.52 10.19 -13.29
C PRO A 90 10.24 9.40 -13.62
N LEU A 91 9.10 10.08 -13.78
CA LEU A 91 7.85 9.41 -14.19
C LEU A 91 7.99 8.61 -15.49
N ALA A 92 8.89 9.03 -16.38
CA ALA A 92 9.20 8.35 -17.64
C ALA A 92 9.79 6.95 -17.44
N PHE A 93 10.26 6.61 -16.24
CA PHE A 93 10.81 5.31 -15.90
C PHE A 93 9.86 4.15 -16.28
N VAL A 94 8.54 4.33 -16.11
CA VAL A 94 7.56 3.28 -16.45
C VAL A 94 7.45 2.98 -17.94
N GLU A 95 7.93 3.89 -18.79
CA GLU A 95 7.93 3.76 -20.25
C GLU A 95 9.30 3.32 -20.79
N TYR A 96 10.28 3.06 -19.91
CA TYR A 96 11.59 2.57 -20.35
C TYR A 96 11.47 1.13 -20.82
N VAL A 97 12.05 0.85 -22.00
CA VAL A 97 11.95 -0.46 -22.66
C VAL A 97 12.39 -1.60 -21.73
N GLY A 98 13.54 -1.46 -21.05
CA GLY A 98 14.02 -2.50 -20.13
C GLY A 98 13.11 -2.75 -18.92
N PHE A 99 12.44 -1.71 -18.41
CA PHE A 99 11.48 -1.88 -17.31
C PHE A 99 10.20 -2.55 -17.80
N TYR A 100 9.72 -2.16 -18.98
CA TYR A 100 8.55 -2.79 -19.60
C TYR A 100 8.80 -4.26 -19.95
N ASP A 101 9.97 -4.59 -20.49
CA ASP A 101 10.36 -5.96 -20.81
C ASP A 101 10.43 -6.82 -19.53
N LEU A 102 10.96 -6.27 -18.43
CA LEU A 102 10.94 -6.93 -17.13
C LEU A 102 9.51 -7.22 -16.65
N LEU A 103 8.61 -6.23 -16.74
CA LEU A 103 7.21 -6.43 -16.36
C LEU A 103 6.52 -7.49 -17.22
N LYS A 104 6.81 -7.52 -18.52
CA LYS A 104 6.29 -8.54 -19.45
C LYS A 104 6.84 -9.93 -19.18
N LEU A 105 8.11 -10.03 -18.77
CA LEU A 105 8.71 -11.29 -18.35
C LEU A 105 8.03 -11.85 -17.10
N LEU A 106 7.72 -10.99 -16.12
CA LEU A 106 7.06 -11.38 -14.88
C LEU A 106 5.57 -11.72 -15.08
N GLN A 107 4.86 -10.94 -15.89
CA GLN A 107 3.45 -11.16 -16.22
C GLN A 107 3.20 -10.85 -17.70
N PRO A 108 3.11 -11.86 -18.57
CA PRO A 108 2.94 -11.65 -20.01
C PRO A 108 1.68 -10.86 -20.39
N SER A 109 0.61 -11.01 -19.61
CA SER A 109 -0.67 -10.32 -19.82
C SER A 109 -0.71 -8.89 -19.25
N ILE A 110 0.40 -8.35 -18.72
CA ILE A 110 0.39 -7.00 -18.14
C ILE A 110 0.09 -5.94 -19.19
N GLU A 111 -0.79 -5.01 -18.85
CA GLU A 111 -1.08 -3.84 -19.67
C GLU A 111 0.01 -2.78 -19.52
N THR A 112 0.23 -1.98 -20.56
CA THR A 112 1.22 -0.91 -20.53
C THR A 112 0.81 0.19 -19.55
N ILE A 113 1.71 0.56 -18.65
CA ILE A 113 1.54 1.67 -17.71
C ILE A 113 2.07 2.94 -18.36
N SER A 114 1.19 3.93 -18.57
CA SER A 114 1.62 5.24 -19.05
C SER A 114 2.10 6.14 -17.92
N ARG A 115 2.92 7.14 -18.26
CA ARG A 115 3.28 8.25 -17.36
C ARG A 115 2.07 8.92 -16.71
N ASN A 116 0.98 9.12 -17.46
CA ASN A 116 -0.21 9.78 -16.94
C ASN A 116 -0.93 8.89 -15.92
N THR A 117 -0.99 7.58 -16.17
CA THR A 117 -1.56 6.61 -15.25
C THR A 117 -0.80 6.60 -13.93
N ILE A 118 0.54 6.51 -13.97
CA ILE A 118 1.33 6.46 -12.74
C ILE A 118 1.32 7.81 -12.00
N LYS A 119 1.29 8.93 -12.73
CA LYS A 119 1.10 10.25 -12.14
C LYS A 119 -0.22 10.34 -11.39
N ALA A 120 -1.32 9.88 -11.97
CA ALA A 120 -2.62 9.87 -11.31
C ALA A 120 -2.59 9.01 -10.03
N GLU A 121 -1.90 7.87 -10.08
CA GLU A 121 -1.75 6.99 -8.91
C GLU A 121 -0.91 7.63 -7.80
N ILE A 122 0.19 8.32 -8.14
CA ILE A 122 0.99 9.09 -7.18
C ILE A 122 0.16 10.21 -6.54
N LEU A 123 -0.67 10.90 -7.32
CA LEU A 123 -1.57 11.93 -6.78
C LEU A 123 -2.60 11.33 -5.82
N ARG A 124 -3.14 10.14 -6.13
CA ARG A 124 -4.05 9.41 -5.23
C ARG A 124 -3.36 9.04 -3.91
N LEU A 125 -2.11 8.56 -3.97
CA LEU A 125 -1.30 8.27 -2.79
C LEU A 125 -1.06 9.53 -1.96
N TYR A 126 -0.71 10.64 -2.62
CA TYR A 126 -0.53 11.92 -1.98
C TYR A 126 -1.81 12.40 -1.27
N ASP A 127 -2.99 12.28 -1.89
CA ASP A 127 -4.26 12.70 -1.27
C ASP A 127 -4.58 11.90 0.00
N VAL A 128 -4.25 10.60 0.01
CA VAL A 128 -4.39 9.76 1.19
C VAL A 128 -3.44 10.21 2.30
N GLU A 129 -2.16 10.40 2.01
CA GLU A 129 -1.16 10.81 3.01
C GLU A 129 -1.41 12.24 3.51
N LYS A 130 -1.92 13.13 2.64
CA LYS A 130 -2.36 14.47 3.00
C LYS A 130 -3.48 14.44 4.02
N LYS A 131 -4.53 13.65 3.78
CA LYS A 131 -5.66 13.50 4.73
C LYS A 131 -5.18 12.97 6.07
N LYS A 132 -4.29 11.97 6.05
CA LYS A 132 -3.67 11.43 7.26
C LYS A 132 -2.87 12.48 8.01
N THR A 133 -2.04 13.24 7.30
CA THR A 133 -1.24 14.33 7.89
C THR A 133 -2.14 15.41 8.50
N MET A 134 -3.20 15.80 7.81
CA MET A 134 -4.17 16.77 8.34
C MET A 134 -4.83 16.25 9.62
N GLY A 135 -5.29 14.99 9.64
CA GLY A 135 -5.86 14.39 10.85
C GLY A 135 -4.88 14.33 12.02
N ILE A 136 -3.58 14.12 11.76
CA ILE A 136 -2.54 14.18 12.81
C ILE A 136 -2.39 15.60 13.35
N LEU A 137 -2.41 16.62 12.48
CA LEU A 137 -2.30 18.02 12.91
C LEU A 137 -3.55 18.48 13.66
N GLU A 138 -4.75 18.05 13.25
CA GLU A 138 -6.02 18.34 13.93
C GLU A 138 -6.10 17.70 15.32
N ALA A 139 -5.57 16.48 15.47
CA ALA A 139 -5.50 15.78 16.75
C ALA A 139 -4.30 16.20 17.62
N CYS A 140 -3.44 17.11 17.15
CA CYS A 140 -2.26 17.53 17.89
C CYS A 140 -2.64 18.48 19.03
N GLU A 141 -2.33 18.08 20.26
CA GLU A 141 -2.55 18.92 21.46
C GLU A 141 -1.43 19.97 21.65
N SER A 142 -0.30 19.81 20.95
CA SER A 142 0.85 20.73 21.05
C SER A 142 0.69 21.97 20.19
N ILE A 143 1.51 22.99 20.46
CA ILE A 143 1.59 24.18 19.60
C ILE A 143 2.27 23.81 18.29
N ILE A 144 1.59 24.07 17.17
CA ILE A 144 2.12 23.88 15.82
C ILE A 144 2.82 25.18 15.39
N ALA A 145 4.12 25.12 15.14
CA ALA A 145 4.89 26.22 14.56
C ALA A 145 4.95 26.06 13.03
N ILE A 146 4.61 27.11 12.29
CA ILE A 146 4.62 27.10 10.82
C ILE A 146 5.81 27.91 10.32
N THR A 147 6.62 27.32 9.45
CA THR A 147 7.69 28.00 8.71
C THR A 147 7.34 28.07 7.23
N ILE A 148 7.65 29.19 6.60
CA ILE A 148 7.44 29.42 5.17
C ILE A 148 8.80 29.76 4.58
N ASP A 149 9.32 28.88 3.74
CA ASP A 149 10.52 29.16 2.95
C ASP A 149 10.12 29.54 1.52
N MET A 150 10.72 30.61 1.01
CA MET A 150 10.43 31.15 -0.32
C MET A 150 11.73 31.40 -1.06
N TRP A 151 11.80 30.88 -2.29
CA TRP A 151 12.93 31.16 -3.17
C TRP A 151 12.46 31.48 -4.58
N THR A 152 13.31 32.19 -5.32
CA THR A 152 13.06 32.52 -6.72
C THR A 152 14.18 31.95 -7.57
N THR A 153 13.85 31.37 -8.72
CA THR A 153 14.87 30.85 -9.63
C THR A 153 15.11 31.85 -10.76
N SER A 154 16.38 32.23 -10.94
CA SER A 154 16.85 33.23 -11.91
C SER A 154 16.46 32.89 -13.35
N ASN A 155 16.44 31.60 -13.67
CA ASN A 155 16.29 31.07 -15.02
C ASN A 155 14.84 31.02 -15.54
N LYS A 156 13.80 31.22 -14.71
CA LYS A 156 12.39 31.05 -15.16
C LYS A 156 11.38 32.05 -14.60
N LYS A 157 11.80 33.10 -13.86
CA LYS A 157 10.89 34.02 -13.13
C LYS A 157 9.83 33.28 -12.28
N LYS A 158 10.13 32.05 -11.84
CA LYS A 158 9.24 31.24 -10.99
C LYS A 158 9.62 31.47 -9.54
N ARG A 159 8.61 31.67 -8.70
CA ARG A 159 8.75 31.69 -7.24
C ARG A 159 8.24 30.38 -6.69
N TYR A 160 8.99 29.81 -5.77
CA TYR A 160 8.66 28.60 -5.06
C TYR A 160 8.43 28.95 -3.59
N MET A 161 7.52 28.22 -2.98
CA MET A 161 7.20 28.34 -1.57
C MET A 161 7.03 26.93 -1.02
N VAL A 162 7.61 26.68 0.15
CA VAL A 162 7.39 25.49 0.95
C VAL A 162 6.89 25.94 2.31
N ILE A 163 5.78 25.35 2.73
CA ILE A 163 5.21 25.57 4.06
C ILE A 163 5.49 24.30 4.85
N THR A 164 6.12 24.42 6.01
CA THR A 164 6.41 23.29 6.90
C THR A 164 5.75 23.54 8.25
N ALA A 165 5.00 22.55 8.74
CA ALA A 165 4.51 22.52 10.10
C ALA A 165 5.47 21.72 10.98
N HIS A 166 5.86 22.32 12.10
CA HIS A 166 6.67 21.72 13.14
C HIS A 166 5.82 21.56 14.40
N TYR A 167 5.82 20.39 15.02
CA TYR A 167 5.06 20.11 16.23
C TYR A 167 5.75 19.04 17.08
N ILE A 168 5.40 18.95 18.36
CA ILE A 168 5.89 17.89 19.24
C ILE A 168 4.78 16.83 19.33
N ASP A 169 5.12 15.58 19.03
CA ASP A 169 4.16 14.47 19.12
C ASP A 169 3.95 14.00 20.57
N SER A 170 3.01 13.06 20.77
CA SER A 170 2.71 12.47 22.09
C SER A 170 3.89 11.69 22.68
N SER A 171 4.87 11.30 21.86
CA SER A 171 6.12 10.66 22.30
C SER A 171 7.21 11.69 22.61
N TRP A 172 6.87 12.97 22.67
CA TRP A 172 7.78 14.09 22.91
C TRP A 172 8.87 14.23 21.84
N VAL A 173 8.59 13.82 20.60
CA VAL A 173 9.51 13.92 19.47
C VAL A 173 9.09 15.09 18.57
N LEU A 174 10.04 15.96 18.23
CA LEU A 174 9.84 17.01 17.24
C LEU A 174 9.61 16.39 15.85
N ARG A 175 8.47 16.70 15.24
CA ARG A 175 8.11 16.29 13.88
C ARG A 175 8.03 17.50 12.97
N SER A 176 8.46 17.31 11.72
CA SER A 176 8.34 18.31 10.65
C SER A 176 7.60 17.71 9.48
N ARG A 177 6.57 18.40 8.97
CA ARG A 177 5.73 17.95 7.86
C ARG A 177 5.55 19.07 6.84
N ILE A 178 5.82 18.77 5.57
CA ILE A 178 5.56 19.71 4.48
C ILE A 178 4.06 19.76 4.19
N MET A 179 3.50 20.96 4.17
CA MET A 179 2.10 21.25 3.90
C MET A 179 1.96 21.87 2.51
N ARG A 180 1.89 21.03 1.48
CA ARG A 180 1.56 21.47 0.12
C ARG A 180 0.67 20.46 -0.54
#